data_AF-A0A955DLC7-F1
#
_entry.id   AF-A0A955DLC7-F1
#
_cell.length_a   1.000
_cell.length_b   1.000
_cell.length_c   1.000
_cell.angle_alpha   90.00
_cell.angle_beta   90.00
_cell.angle_gamma   90.00
#
_symmetry.space_group_name_H-M   'P 1'
#
loop_
_entity.id
_entity.type
_entity.pdbx_description
1 polymer ?
#
loop_
_entity_poly.entity_id
_entity_poly.type
_entity_poly.pdbx_seq_one_letter_code
_entity_poly.pdbx_strand_id
1 'polypeptide(L)'
;MTRDPLLEQVRGSFENKIDQDEFEICAVDLLSAIYSKLVPVVGGTDGGFDGAVSAPDGVYPLIATTAKDVIGNVRRNAKTYLESNPQGPRRVVVACTECLTQPRRKNIMKLQQELEIKIDQVYDGHWLIERLYRNPNWRKRLLRLSGDTPALSALPKHSRFDEIASVLIGRGAQQERLRGLKEDLLIVGQPG
;
A
#
# COMPACT_ATOMS: atom_id res chain seq x y z
N MET A 1 -14.22 -14.99 -19.85
CA MET A 1 -12.76 -15.12 -20.01
C MET A 1 -12.07 -14.46 -18.83
N THR A 2 -11.36 -15.22 -18.01
CA THR A 2 -10.62 -14.73 -16.84
C THR A 2 -9.46 -13.87 -17.33
N ARG A 3 -9.51 -12.55 -17.08
CA ARG A 3 -8.59 -11.57 -17.69
C ARG A 3 -7.15 -11.66 -17.17
N ASP A 4 -6.92 -12.25 -15.98
CA ASP A 4 -5.60 -12.66 -15.47
C ASP A 4 -5.76 -13.60 -14.26
N PRO A 5 -5.63 -14.94 -14.41
CA PRO A 5 -5.85 -15.89 -13.31
C PRO A 5 -4.92 -15.71 -12.12
N LEU A 6 -3.67 -15.29 -12.36
CA LEU A 6 -2.68 -15.08 -11.29
C LEU A 6 -3.04 -13.86 -10.45
N LEU A 7 -3.50 -12.78 -11.08
CA LEU A 7 -3.92 -11.57 -10.36
C LEU A 7 -5.12 -11.86 -9.44
N GLU A 8 -6.10 -12.62 -9.92
CA GLU A 8 -7.26 -13.02 -9.12
C GLU A 8 -6.86 -13.94 -7.96
N GLN A 9 -5.92 -14.86 -8.17
CA GLN A 9 -5.36 -15.67 -7.09
C GLN A 9 -4.64 -14.83 -6.03
N VAL A 10 -3.83 -13.85 -6.46
CA VAL A 10 -3.15 -12.93 -5.53
C VAL A 10 -4.19 -12.14 -4.74
N ARG A 11 -5.20 -11.55 -5.39
CA ARG A 11 -6.29 -10.81 -4.73
C ARG A 11 -7.02 -11.68 -3.71
N GLY A 12 -7.45 -12.87 -4.09
CA GLY A 12 -8.16 -13.80 -3.21
C GLY A 12 -7.30 -14.33 -2.05
N SER A 13 -5.97 -14.33 -2.18
CA SER A 13 -5.09 -14.81 -1.11
C SER A 13 -5.05 -13.89 0.11
N PHE A 14 -5.41 -12.61 -0.05
CA PHE A 14 -5.50 -11.66 1.07
C PHE A 14 -6.72 -11.90 1.97
N GLU A 15 -7.69 -12.72 1.54
CA GLU A 15 -8.79 -13.17 2.40
C GLU A 15 -8.35 -14.24 3.39
N ASN A 16 -7.23 -14.93 3.10
CA ASN A 16 -6.66 -15.93 3.98
C ASN A 16 -5.83 -15.27 5.09
N LYS A 17 -5.62 -16.01 6.18
CA LYS A 17 -4.72 -15.58 7.24
C LYS A 17 -3.29 -15.49 6.70
N ILE A 18 -2.78 -14.28 6.56
CA ILE A 18 -1.37 -13.98 6.28
C ILE A 18 -0.62 -14.05 7.61
N ASP A 19 0.55 -14.68 7.58
CA ASP A 19 1.45 -14.72 8.73
C ASP A 19 2.06 -13.34 8.97
N GLN A 20 1.96 -12.83 10.20
CA GLN A 20 2.34 -11.46 10.53
C GLN A 20 3.86 -11.26 10.41
N ASP A 21 4.66 -12.18 10.94
CA ASP A 21 6.13 -12.08 10.93
C ASP A 21 6.66 -12.13 9.49
N GLU A 22 6.13 -13.04 8.67
CA GLU A 22 6.44 -13.11 7.24
C GLU A 22 6.01 -11.83 6.49
N PHE A 23 4.88 -11.24 6.89
CA PHE A 23 4.42 -9.98 6.30
C PHE A 23 5.32 -8.81 6.67
N GLU A 24 5.81 -8.72 7.91
CA GLU A 24 6.75 -7.67 8.34
C GLU A 24 8.03 -7.72 7.52
N ILE A 25 8.63 -8.92 7.36
CA ILE A 25 9.84 -9.11 6.54
C ILE A 25 9.54 -8.74 5.07
N CYS A 26 8.38 -9.15 4.56
CA CYS A 26 7.96 -8.79 3.20
C CYS A 26 7.80 -7.28 3.02
N ALA A 27 7.17 -6.60 3.97
CA ALA A 27 6.95 -5.16 3.92
C ALA A 27 8.29 -4.42 3.91
N VAL A 28 9.23 -4.81 4.78
CA VAL A 28 10.59 -4.25 4.82
C VAL A 28 11.31 -4.45 3.49
N ASP A 29 11.33 -5.68 2.95
CA ASP A 29 12.02 -5.97 1.69
C ASP A 29 11.43 -5.18 0.52
N LEU A 30 10.10 -5.15 0.38
CA LEU A 30 9.44 -4.41 -0.70
C LEU A 30 9.63 -2.90 -0.59
N LEU A 31 9.65 -2.35 0.63
CA LEU A 31 9.81 -0.92 0.87
C LEU A 31 11.26 -0.45 0.85
N SER A 32 12.24 -1.35 0.98
CA SER A 32 13.67 -1.00 0.90
C SER A 32 14.04 -0.35 -0.45
N ALA A 33 13.32 -0.70 -1.52
CA ALA A 33 13.47 -0.08 -2.84
C ALA A 33 12.99 1.39 -2.89
N ILE A 34 12.14 1.81 -1.95
CA ILE A 34 11.62 3.19 -1.85
C ILE A 34 12.37 3.96 -0.76
N TYR A 35 12.61 3.30 0.37
CA TYR A 35 13.32 3.85 1.53
C TYR A 35 14.68 3.14 1.64
N SER A 36 15.69 3.68 0.96
CA SER A 36 17.04 3.08 0.92
C SER A 36 17.73 2.94 2.27
N LYS A 37 17.23 3.64 3.29
CA LYS A 37 17.70 3.61 4.69
C LYS A 37 16.73 2.90 5.64
N LEU A 38 15.81 2.09 5.09
CA LEU A 38 14.94 1.23 5.88
C LEU A 38 15.72 -0.01 6.31
N VAL A 39 15.74 -0.26 7.62
CA VAL A 39 16.32 -1.46 8.20
C VAL A 39 15.25 -2.26 8.95
N PRO A 40 15.25 -3.60 8.87
CA PRO A 40 14.34 -4.42 9.67
C PRO A 40 14.68 -4.28 11.16
N VAL A 41 13.66 -4.22 12.01
CA VAL A 41 13.84 -4.29 13.46
C VAL A 41 13.50 -5.71 13.89
N VAL A 42 14.50 -6.59 13.86
CA VAL A 42 14.32 -8.01 14.20
C VAL A 42 14.33 -8.19 15.72
N GLY A 43 13.19 -8.58 16.31
CA GLY A 43 13.10 -9.04 17.70
C GLY A 43 12.79 -7.98 18.77
N GLY A 44 12.15 -6.85 18.43
CA GLY A 44 11.95 -5.75 19.38
C GLY A 44 10.67 -5.87 20.22
N THR A 45 10.82 -6.30 21.47
CA THR A 45 9.77 -6.35 22.51
C THR A 45 9.24 -4.99 22.99
N ASP A 46 9.89 -3.86 22.69
CA ASP A 46 9.61 -2.62 23.44
C ASP A 46 9.24 -1.39 22.59
N GLY A 47 9.32 -1.45 21.25
CA GLY A 47 9.03 -0.29 20.39
C GLY A 47 7.71 -0.35 19.61
N GLY A 48 7.23 -1.55 19.27
CA GLY A 48 6.01 -1.75 18.48
C GLY A 48 6.14 -1.37 16.99
N PHE A 49 7.34 -1.43 16.40
CA PHE A 49 7.53 -1.17 14.97
C PHE A 49 8.50 -2.14 14.31
N ASP A 50 8.15 -2.50 13.08
CA ASP A 50 8.65 -3.69 12.37
C ASP A 50 9.87 -3.36 11.50
N GLY A 51 10.04 -2.07 11.22
CA GLY A 51 11.21 -1.52 10.54
C GLY A 51 11.48 -0.09 11.00
N ALA A 52 12.70 0.36 10.76
CA ALA A 52 13.16 1.69 11.12
C ALA A 52 13.69 2.41 9.88
N VAL A 53 13.13 3.57 9.58
CA VAL A 53 13.60 4.44 8.49
C VAL A 53 14.51 5.51 9.09
N SER A 54 15.77 5.54 8.66
CA SER A 54 16.71 6.60 9.05
C SER A 54 16.59 7.81 8.12
N ALA A 55 16.37 8.99 8.70
CA ALA A 55 16.35 10.28 8.03
C ALA A 55 17.22 11.31 8.76
N PRO A 56 17.53 12.47 8.14
CA PRO A 56 18.39 13.49 8.77
C PRO A 56 17.85 14.03 10.10
N ASP A 57 16.53 14.04 10.27
CA ASP A 57 15.83 14.47 11.48
C ASP A 57 15.74 13.38 12.55
N GLY A 58 16.14 12.14 12.25
CA GLY A 58 16.16 11.02 13.17
C GLY A 58 15.61 9.73 12.56
N VAL A 59 15.36 8.74 13.41
CA VAL A 59 14.82 7.44 13.02
C VAL A 59 13.33 7.40 13.33
N TYR A 60 12.53 6.91 12.39
CA TYR A 60 11.08 6.79 12.56
C TYR A 60 10.55 5.43 12.07
N PRO A 61 9.40 4.97 12.59
CA PRO A 61 8.97 3.60 12.41
C PRO A 61 8.26 3.33 11.08
N LEU A 62 8.44 2.10 10.59
CA LEU A 62 7.51 1.40 9.73
C LEU A 62 6.56 0.56 10.62
N ILE A 63 5.26 0.74 10.42
CA ILE A 63 4.20 -0.06 11.04
C ILE A 63 3.60 -0.95 9.94
N ALA A 64 3.90 -2.24 9.97
CA ALA A 64 3.38 -3.27 9.10
C ALA A 64 2.33 -4.11 9.83
N THR A 65 1.11 -4.21 9.29
CA THR A 65 0.04 -4.98 9.94
C THR A 65 -0.82 -5.79 9.00
N THR A 66 -1.14 -7.02 9.42
CA THR A 66 -2.15 -7.88 8.81
C THR A 66 -3.55 -7.71 9.42
N ALA A 67 -3.69 -6.83 10.44
CA ALA A 67 -4.92 -6.69 11.20
C ALA A 67 -6.03 -5.96 10.43
N LYS A 68 -7.28 -6.41 10.62
CA LYS A 68 -8.46 -5.72 10.08
C LYS A 68 -8.61 -4.30 10.62
N ASP A 69 -8.34 -4.06 11.89
CA ASP A 69 -8.34 -2.71 12.48
C ASP A 69 -6.99 -2.01 12.30
N VAL A 70 -6.70 -1.61 11.06
CA VAL A 70 -5.48 -0.88 10.70
C VAL A 70 -5.34 0.42 11.50
N ILE A 71 -6.43 1.18 11.70
CA ILE A 71 -6.38 2.51 12.32
C ILE A 71 -6.07 2.36 13.82
N GLY A 72 -6.71 1.43 14.51
CA GLY A 72 -6.42 1.14 15.90
C GLY A 72 -4.98 0.65 16.09
N ASN A 73 -4.47 -0.18 15.17
CA ASN A 73 -3.09 -0.65 15.22
C ASN A 73 -2.08 0.49 15.01
N VAL A 74 -2.27 1.32 13.98
CA VAL A 74 -1.41 2.49 13.71
C VAL A 74 -1.43 3.45 14.90
N ARG A 75 -2.61 3.74 15.47
CA ARG A 75 -2.72 4.62 16.64
C ARG A 75 -1.92 4.09 17.82
N ARG A 76 -2.04 2.80 18.13
CA ARG A 76 -1.34 2.17 19.26
C ARG A 76 0.18 2.27 19.08
N ASN A 77 0.69 1.80 17.94
CA ASN A 77 2.13 1.78 17.67
C ASN A 77 2.73 3.18 17.56
N ALA A 78 2.01 4.14 16.95
CA ALA A 78 2.46 5.53 16.91
C ALA A 78 2.54 6.15 18.32
N LYS A 79 1.57 5.88 19.20
CA LYS A 79 1.65 6.35 20.60
C LYS A 79 2.83 5.74 21.34
N THR A 80 3.00 4.43 21.26
CA THR A 80 4.15 3.72 21.88
C THR A 80 5.48 4.29 21.39
N TYR A 81 5.61 4.56 20.10
CA TYR A 81 6.79 5.22 19.54
C TYR A 81 7.01 6.63 20.09
N LEU A 82 5.96 7.47 20.16
CA LEU A 82 6.08 8.84 20.68
C LEU A 82 6.44 8.86 22.18
N GLU A 83 5.90 7.92 22.95
CA GLU A 83 6.21 7.75 24.37
C GLU A 83 7.66 7.29 24.59
N SER A 84 8.13 6.35 23.75
CA SER A 84 9.49 5.81 23.83
C SER A 84 10.54 6.73 23.23
N ASN A 85 10.14 7.64 22.33
CA ASN A 85 11.04 8.55 21.64
C ASN A 85 10.51 10.01 21.63
N PRO A 86 10.41 10.69 22.79
CA PRO A 86 9.77 12.00 22.90
C PRO A 86 10.43 13.11 22.06
N GLN A 87 11.72 12.98 21.78
CA GLN A 87 12.50 13.92 20.96
C GLN A 87 12.67 13.45 19.49
N GLY A 88 12.12 12.29 19.15
CA GLY A 88 12.22 11.71 17.82
C GLY A 88 11.36 12.42 16.77
N PRO A 89 11.58 12.14 15.48
CA PRO A 89 10.71 12.59 14.42
C PRO A 89 9.27 12.14 14.66
N ARG A 90 8.30 13.05 14.58
CA ARG A 90 6.87 12.73 14.63
C ARG A 90 6.38 12.22 13.28
N ARG A 91 6.97 11.14 12.79
CA ARG A 91 6.73 10.57 11.46
C ARG A 91 6.51 9.07 11.55
N VAL A 92 5.71 8.50 10.68
CA VAL A 92 5.57 7.04 10.55
C VAL A 92 5.31 6.67 9.08
N VAL A 93 5.69 5.45 8.70
CA VAL A 93 5.27 4.82 7.45
C VAL A 93 4.38 3.64 7.79
N VAL A 94 3.34 3.39 7.00
CA VAL A 94 2.39 2.31 7.25
C VAL A 94 2.33 1.36 6.06
N ALA A 95 2.40 0.06 6.33
CA ALA A 95 2.07 -1.00 5.39
C ALA A 95 0.95 -1.88 5.96
N CYS A 96 -0.06 -2.22 5.17
CA CYS A 96 -1.10 -3.12 5.64
C CYS A 96 -1.69 -3.98 4.53
N THR A 97 -2.14 -5.19 4.89
CA THR A 97 -2.78 -6.12 3.94
C THR A 97 -4.18 -5.69 3.52
N GLU A 98 -4.87 -4.90 4.35
CA GLU A 98 -6.20 -4.39 4.07
C GLU A 98 -6.20 -3.35 2.94
N CYS A 99 -7.13 -3.48 1.98
CA CYS A 99 -7.40 -2.43 1.00
C CYS A 99 -8.17 -1.27 1.66
N LEU A 100 -7.57 -0.08 1.74
CA LEU A 100 -8.15 1.03 2.48
C LEU A 100 -9.08 1.87 1.59
N THR A 101 -10.36 1.87 1.96
CA THR A 101 -11.37 2.74 1.35
C THR A 101 -11.12 4.22 1.68
N GLN A 102 -11.72 5.12 0.89
CA GLN A 102 -11.59 6.56 1.11
C GLN A 102 -12.01 7.02 2.52
N PRO A 103 -13.11 6.52 3.12
CA PRO A 103 -13.43 6.83 4.51
C PRO A 103 -12.34 6.41 5.51
N ARG A 104 -11.72 5.23 5.32
CA ARG A 104 -10.63 4.77 6.18
C ARG A 104 -9.39 5.64 6.01
N ARG A 105 -9.06 6.07 4.79
CA ARG A 105 -7.97 7.03 4.51
C ARG A 105 -8.22 8.39 5.16
N LYS A 106 -9.46 8.89 5.16
CA LYS A 106 -9.83 10.11 5.90
C LYS A 106 -9.62 9.97 7.41
N ASN A 107 -9.92 8.79 7.97
CA ASN A 107 -9.67 8.54 9.39
C ASN A 107 -8.18 8.50 9.73
N ILE A 108 -7.33 8.02 8.81
CA ILE A 108 -5.87 8.12 8.94
C ILE A 108 -5.43 9.59 8.97
N MET A 109 -5.99 10.44 8.10
CA MET A 109 -5.70 11.89 8.14
C MET A 109 -6.13 12.53 9.46
N LYS A 110 -7.27 12.13 10.03
CA LYS A 110 -7.70 12.57 11.37
C LYS A 110 -6.72 12.10 12.45
N LEU A 111 -6.23 10.86 12.34
CA LEU A 111 -5.24 10.31 13.27
C LEU A 111 -3.92 11.10 13.24
N GLN A 112 -3.48 11.53 12.05
CA GLN A 112 -2.32 12.42 11.91
C GLN A 112 -2.48 13.72 12.70
N GLN A 113 -3.66 14.34 12.61
CA GLN A 113 -3.97 15.56 13.35
C GLN A 113 -4.05 15.31 14.86
N GLU A 114 -4.71 14.23 15.27
CA GLU A 114 -4.89 13.87 16.69
C GLU A 114 -3.57 13.62 17.42
N LEU A 115 -2.64 12.91 16.78
CA LEU A 115 -1.34 12.56 17.37
C LEU A 115 -0.24 13.57 17.02
N GLU A 116 -0.56 14.59 16.23
CA GLU A 116 0.40 15.54 15.69
C GLU A 116 1.61 14.85 15.02
N ILE A 117 1.32 13.79 14.25
CA ILE A 117 2.31 13.02 13.49
C ILE A 117 2.06 13.16 12.00
N LYS A 118 3.13 13.02 11.22
CA LYS A 118 3.07 12.86 9.78
C LYS A 118 3.13 11.38 9.41
N ILE A 119 2.07 10.87 8.79
CA ILE A 119 2.12 9.58 8.10
C ILE A 119 2.65 9.87 6.69
N ASP A 120 3.90 9.50 6.41
CA ASP A 120 4.55 9.84 5.15
C ASP A 120 3.86 9.17 3.96
N GLN A 121 3.55 7.88 4.10
CA GLN A 121 2.80 7.13 3.11
C GLN A 121 2.12 5.93 3.76
N VAL A 122 0.95 5.57 3.22
CA VAL A 122 0.26 4.31 3.52
C VAL A 122 0.32 3.42 2.28
N TYR A 123 0.91 2.24 2.45
CA TYR A 123 1.01 1.16 1.47
C TYR A 123 0.00 0.07 1.83
N ASP A 124 -1.20 0.18 1.27
CA ASP A 124 -2.32 -0.70 1.58
C ASP A 124 -2.36 -1.93 0.68
N GLY A 125 -3.39 -2.77 0.85
CA GLY A 125 -3.56 -4.01 0.10
C GLY A 125 -3.47 -3.83 -1.41
N HIS A 126 -3.98 -2.72 -1.96
CA HIS A 126 -3.87 -2.41 -3.39
C HIS A 126 -2.42 -2.33 -3.87
N TRP A 127 -1.57 -1.62 -3.11
CA TRP A 127 -0.15 -1.52 -3.42
C TRP A 127 0.55 -2.87 -3.26
N LEU A 128 0.25 -3.62 -2.20
CA LEU A 128 0.85 -4.94 -1.96
C LEU A 128 0.51 -5.94 -3.07
N ILE A 129 -0.74 -5.99 -3.51
CA ILE A 129 -1.19 -6.88 -4.59
C ILE A 129 -0.37 -6.62 -5.85
N GLU A 130 -0.16 -5.37 -6.22
CA GLU A 130 0.68 -5.02 -7.38
C GLU A 130 2.12 -5.50 -7.20
N ARG A 131 2.71 -5.27 -6.03
CA ARG A 131 4.10 -5.62 -5.75
C ARG A 131 4.30 -7.13 -5.72
N LEU A 132 3.42 -7.86 -5.03
CA LEU A 132 3.46 -9.32 -4.96
C LEU A 132 3.21 -9.93 -6.34
N TYR A 133 2.27 -9.42 -7.14
CA TYR A 133 2.07 -9.90 -8.50
C TYR A 133 3.34 -9.85 -9.37
N ARG A 134 4.28 -8.93 -9.09
CA ARG A 134 5.56 -8.84 -9.80
C ARG A 134 6.71 -9.56 -9.10
N ASN A 135 6.53 -10.02 -7.86
CA ASN A 135 7.57 -10.68 -7.07
C ASN A 135 7.24 -12.18 -6.82
N PRO A 136 7.76 -13.11 -7.64
CA PRO A 136 7.45 -14.54 -7.52
C PRO A 136 7.92 -15.15 -6.20
N ASN A 137 9.06 -14.67 -5.67
CA ASN A 137 9.60 -15.16 -4.41
C ASN A 137 8.65 -14.84 -3.25
N TRP A 138 8.18 -13.59 -3.16
CA TRP A 138 7.23 -13.21 -2.11
C TRP A 138 5.84 -13.81 -2.31
N ARG A 139 5.34 -14.00 -3.54
CA ARG A 139 4.08 -14.75 -3.74
C ARG A 139 4.17 -16.16 -3.18
N LYS A 140 5.27 -16.87 -3.46
CA LYS A 140 5.47 -18.22 -2.99
C LYS A 140 5.63 -18.27 -1.48
N ARG A 141 6.40 -17.34 -0.92
CA ARG A 141 6.70 -17.29 0.52
C ARG A 141 5.50 -16.83 1.36
N LEU A 142 4.92 -15.69 1.02
CA LEU A 142 3.84 -15.04 1.79
C LEU A 142 2.46 -15.61 1.47
N LEU A 143 2.15 -15.85 0.18
CA LEU A 143 0.81 -16.27 -0.25
C LEU A 143 0.72 -17.77 -0.56
N ARG A 144 1.84 -18.51 -0.50
CA ARG A 144 1.93 -19.93 -0.91
C ARG A 144 1.49 -20.16 -2.36
N LEU A 145 1.54 -19.12 -3.19
CA LEU A 145 1.19 -19.17 -4.60
C LEU A 145 2.44 -19.43 -5.43
N SER A 146 2.43 -20.53 -6.16
CA SER A 146 3.48 -20.87 -7.14
C SER A 146 2.98 -20.50 -8.54
N GLY A 147 3.87 -19.94 -9.37
CA GLY A 147 3.54 -19.61 -10.76
C GLY A 147 4.29 -18.38 -11.26
N ASP A 148 4.69 -18.44 -12.52
CA ASP A 148 5.26 -17.30 -13.24
C ASP A 148 4.15 -16.37 -13.74
N THR A 149 4.47 -15.08 -13.84
CA THR A 149 3.58 -14.16 -14.56
C THR A 149 3.38 -14.67 -15.99
N PRO A 150 2.14 -14.81 -16.47
CA PRO A 150 1.88 -15.39 -17.77
C PRO A 150 2.63 -14.62 -18.88
N ALA A 151 3.37 -15.36 -19.72
CA ALA A 151 4.15 -14.82 -20.83
C ALA A 151 3.25 -14.08 -21.85
N LEU A 152 2.00 -14.51 -21.96
CA LEU A 152 0.93 -13.87 -22.73
C LEU A 152 -0.26 -13.63 -21.79
N SER A 153 -0.46 -12.38 -21.38
CA SER A 153 -1.74 -11.93 -20.82
C SER A 153 -2.40 -11.02 -21.84
N ALA A 154 -3.73 -11.01 -21.89
CA ALA A 154 -4.48 -10.05 -22.69
C ALA A 154 -4.22 -8.59 -22.27
N LEU A 155 -3.63 -8.38 -21.08
CA LEU A 155 -3.22 -7.08 -20.56
C LEU A 155 -1.69 -6.93 -20.57
N PRO A 156 -1.14 -5.90 -21.22
CA PRO A 156 0.27 -5.51 -21.07
C PRO A 156 0.70 -5.42 -19.60
N LYS A 157 1.95 -5.80 -19.29
CA LYS A 157 2.48 -5.85 -17.90
C LYS A 157 2.31 -4.54 -17.13
N HIS A 158 2.36 -3.40 -17.84
CA HIS A 158 2.19 -2.07 -17.27
C HIS A 158 0.72 -1.70 -17.04
N SER A 159 -0.19 -2.13 -17.92
CA SER A 159 -1.61 -1.75 -17.86
C SER A 159 -2.46 -2.67 -16.97
N ARG A 160 -1.89 -3.71 -16.35
CA ARG A 160 -2.62 -4.65 -15.45
C ARG A 160 -3.09 -4.00 -14.14
N PHE A 161 -2.45 -2.90 -13.74
CA PHE A 161 -2.77 -2.15 -12.52
C PHE A 161 -3.23 -0.72 -12.81
N ASP A 162 -3.23 -0.32 -14.08
CA ASP A 162 -3.81 0.94 -14.55
C ASP A 162 -5.34 0.81 -14.64
N GLU A 163 -6.02 0.59 -13.51
CA GLU A 163 -7.49 0.73 -13.44
C GLU A 163 -7.94 2.19 -13.68
N ILE A 164 -7.00 3.14 -13.81
CA ILE A 164 -7.26 4.55 -14.11
C ILE A 164 -7.14 4.88 -15.62
N ALA A 165 -6.40 4.09 -16.43
CA ALA A 165 -5.97 4.58 -17.74
C ALA A 165 -6.80 4.12 -18.96
N SER A 166 -7.72 3.16 -18.86
CA SER A 166 -8.40 2.62 -20.06
C SER A 166 -9.91 2.80 -20.10
N VAL A 167 -10.55 3.27 -19.03
CA VAL A 167 -11.98 3.53 -19.03
C VAL A 167 -12.18 5.02 -18.75
N LEU A 168 -12.61 5.76 -19.78
CA LEU A 168 -13.15 7.10 -19.56
C LEU A 168 -14.41 6.93 -18.69
N ILE A 169 -14.29 7.27 -17.40
CA ILE A 169 -15.41 7.29 -16.45
C ILE A 169 -15.91 8.74 -16.39
N GLY A 170 -17.18 8.93 -16.68
CA GLY A 170 -17.80 10.25 -16.81
C GLY A 170 -19.26 10.11 -17.25
N ARG A 171 -20.02 11.20 -17.23
CA ARG A 171 -21.44 11.15 -17.63
C ARG A 171 -21.55 10.86 -19.13
N GLY A 172 -22.47 9.99 -19.53
CA GLY A 172 -22.60 9.53 -20.93
C GLY A 172 -22.60 10.65 -21.97
N ALA A 173 -23.39 11.71 -21.73
CA ALA A 173 -23.48 12.88 -22.61
C ALA A 173 -22.14 13.65 -22.74
N GLN A 174 -21.31 13.67 -21.69
CA GLN A 174 -19.99 14.31 -21.73
C GLN A 174 -18.98 13.44 -22.49
N GLN A 175 -19.05 12.12 -22.33
CA GLN A 175 -18.18 11.20 -23.06
C GLN A 175 -18.45 11.23 -24.57
N GLU A 176 -19.72 11.25 -24.96
CA GLU A 176 -20.12 11.31 -26.37
C GLU A 176 -19.64 12.62 -27.02
N ARG A 177 -19.79 13.73 -26.29
CA ARG A 177 -19.23 15.03 -26.71
C ARG A 177 -17.71 14.98 -26.87
N LEU A 178 -16.98 14.40 -25.91
CA LEU A 178 -15.51 14.31 -25.97
C LEU A 178 -15.03 13.41 -27.12
N ARG A 179 -15.73 12.31 -27.40
CA ARG A 179 -15.39 11.39 -28.50
C ARG A 179 -15.61 11.99 -29.90
N GLY A 180 -16.49 12.98 -30.02
CA GLY A 180 -16.79 13.65 -31.29
C GLY A 180 -15.80 14.75 -31.67
N LEU A 181 -14.89 15.13 -30.77
CA LEU A 181 -13.93 16.21 -30.99
C LEU A 181 -12.64 15.65 -31.61
N LYS A 182 -12.11 16.35 -32.62
CA LYS A 182 -10.90 15.96 -33.37
C LYS A 182 -9.67 16.83 -33.06
N GLU A 183 -9.80 17.70 -32.06
CA GLU A 183 -8.79 18.67 -31.67
C GLU A 183 -8.28 18.35 -30.26
N ASP A 184 -7.12 18.90 -29.90
CA ASP A 184 -6.60 18.79 -28.55
C ASP A 184 -7.46 19.59 -27.56
N LEU A 185 -7.71 19.02 -26.38
CA LEU A 185 -8.61 19.60 -25.38
C LEU A 185 -7.95 19.65 -24.02
N LEU A 186 -8.19 20.75 -23.30
CA LEU A 186 -7.88 20.89 -21.90
C LEU A 186 -9.15 20.69 -21.06
N ILE A 187 -9.16 19.69 -20.19
CA ILE A 187 -10.27 19.45 -19.24
C ILE A 187 -9.89 20.10 -17.90
N VAL A 188 -10.68 21.06 -17.44
CA VAL A 188 -10.51 21.73 -16.14
C VAL A 188 -11.77 21.58 -15.29
N GLY A 189 -11.59 21.34 -13.99
CA GLY A 189 -12.68 21.18 -13.03
C GLY A 189 -12.22 20.46 -11.77
N GLN A 190 -13.04 20.51 -10.71
CA GLN A 190 -12.76 19.67 -9.54
C GLN A 190 -12.96 18.19 -9.92
N PRO A 191 -12.05 17.30 -9.51
CA PRO A 191 -12.27 15.87 -9.67
C PRO A 191 -13.55 15.48 -8.92
N GLY A 192 -14.50 14.91 -9.66
CA GLY A 192 -15.78 14.39 -9.17
C GLY A 192 -15.72 12.90 -8.86
#